data_AF-A0A1I4X341-F1
#
_entry.id   AF-A0A1I4X341-F1
#
_cell.length_a   1.000
_cell.length_b   1.000
_cell.length_c   1.000
_cell.angle_alpha   90.00
_cell.angle_beta   90.00
_cell.angle_gamma   90.00
#
_symmetry.space_group_name_H-M   'P 1'
#
loop_
_entity.id
_entity.type
_entity.pdbx_description
1 polymer ?
#
loop_
_entity_poly.entity_id
_entity_poly.type
_entity_poly.pdbx_seq_one_letter_code
_entity_poly.pdbx_strand_id
1 'polypeptide(L)'
;MTRSGGPSSTSRTTRLIGRTALNEDSRTKGTPVTVVASRGGSYAPGTPREPLEYVQNYLTAILSEMLGLEVDFIVPELTMAPHNPAMSELILLSEASRAKALDDAVVKAKSLAARLAA
;
A
#
# COMPACT_ATOMS: atom_id res chain seq x y z
N MET A 1 -11.56 13.79 38.53
CA MET A 1 -10.73 12.83 37.77
C MET A 1 -10.63 13.31 36.34
N THR A 2 -9.60 14.10 36.03
CA THR A 2 -9.37 14.71 34.71
C THR A 2 -8.33 13.87 33.96
N ARG A 3 -8.73 13.20 32.87
CA ARG A 3 -7.77 12.60 31.92
C ARG A 3 -7.11 13.73 31.15
N SER A 4 -5.83 13.98 31.40
CA SER A 4 -4.98 14.85 30.58
C SER A 4 -4.74 14.18 29.23
N GLY A 5 -5.39 14.68 28.17
CA GLY A 5 -5.05 14.33 26.80
C GLY A 5 -3.68 14.91 26.45
N GLY A 6 -2.67 14.06 26.30
CA GLY A 6 -1.36 14.45 25.77
C GLY A 6 -1.48 14.90 24.31
N PRO A 7 -0.58 15.78 23.84
CA PRO A 7 -0.63 16.28 22.46
C PRO A 7 -0.46 15.12 21.48
N SER A 8 -1.45 14.90 20.61
CA SER A 8 -1.28 14.04 19.44
C SER A 8 -0.24 14.69 18.54
N SER A 9 1.00 14.18 18.59
CA SER A 9 2.09 14.60 17.72
C SER A 9 1.79 14.13 16.29
N THR A 10 0.99 14.90 15.56
CA THR A 10 0.83 14.71 14.11
C THR A 10 2.11 15.22 13.45
N SER A 11 3.12 14.37 13.32
CA SER A 11 4.33 14.67 12.55
C SER A 11 3.94 14.95 11.09
N ARG A 12 3.96 16.22 10.70
CA ARG A 12 3.85 16.62 9.29
C ARG A 12 5.20 16.44 8.62
N THR A 13 5.34 15.33 7.92
CA THR A 13 6.55 15.01 7.15
C THR A 13 6.42 15.56 5.73
N THR A 14 7.16 16.63 5.43
CA THR A 14 7.23 17.23 4.08
C THR A 14 8.43 16.68 3.31
N ARG A 15 8.21 16.24 2.06
CA ARG A 15 9.26 15.80 1.13
C ARG A 15 10.20 16.96 0.79
N LEU A 16 11.42 16.91 1.31
CA LEU A 16 12.51 17.82 0.95
C LEU A 16 13.77 16.98 0.66
N ILE A 17 14.40 17.24 -0.49
CA ILE A 17 15.65 16.59 -0.88
C ILE A 17 16.75 16.97 0.12
N GLY A 18 17.57 15.99 0.52
CA GLY A 18 18.65 16.18 1.49
C GLY A 18 18.19 16.28 2.95
N ARG A 19 16.87 16.23 3.22
CA ARG A 19 16.34 16.18 4.60
C ARG A 19 15.48 14.94 4.84
N THR A 20 14.50 14.73 3.97
CA THR A 20 13.49 13.66 4.13
C THR A 20 13.50 12.70 2.95
N ALA A 21 13.87 13.20 1.76
CA ALA A 21 14.11 12.40 0.58
C ALA A 21 15.59 12.37 0.24
N LEU A 22 16.09 11.22 -0.24
CA LEU A 22 17.48 10.98 -0.61
C LEU A 22 18.46 11.37 0.52
N ASN A 23 18.16 10.92 1.74
CA ASN A 23 19.00 11.14 2.92
C ASN A 23 19.00 9.89 3.80
N GLU A 24 20.18 9.34 4.07
CA GLU A 24 20.40 8.16 4.90
C GLU A 24 19.97 8.34 6.37
N ASP A 25 20.05 9.57 6.87
CA ASP A 25 19.66 9.98 8.23
C ASP A 25 18.20 10.43 8.31
N SER A 26 17.42 10.21 7.23
CA SER A 26 16.02 10.60 7.21
C SER A 26 15.23 9.90 8.33
N ARG A 27 14.44 10.69 9.06
CA ARG A 27 13.54 10.18 10.12
C ARG A 27 12.43 9.27 9.61
N THR A 28 12.18 9.23 8.30
CA THR A 28 11.22 8.31 7.69
C THR A 28 11.81 6.95 7.38
N LYS A 29 13.14 6.83 7.33
CA LYS A 29 13.80 5.61 6.91
C LYS A 29 13.39 4.42 7.79
N GLY A 30 13.06 3.30 7.15
CA GLY A 30 12.62 2.08 7.85
C GLY A 30 11.21 2.15 8.43
N THR A 31 10.45 3.24 8.17
CA THR A 31 9.05 3.30 8.61
C THR A 31 8.20 2.36 7.74
N PRO A 32 7.47 1.41 8.34
CA PRO A 32 6.62 0.48 7.59
C PRO A 32 5.41 1.22 7.00
N VAL A 33 5.14 0.99 5.73
CA VAL A 33 3.99 1.54 4.99
C VAL A 33 3.35 0.44 4.16
N THR A 34 2.04 0.26 4.30
CA THR A 34 1.26 -0.62 3.42
C THR A 34 0.34 0.22 2.55
N VAL A 35 0.44 0.03 1.23
CA VAL A 35 -0.41 0.69 0.24
C VAL A 35 -1.45 -0.29 -0.27
N VAL A 36 -2.73 0.10 -0.24
CA VAL A 36 -3.80 -0.64 -0.93
C VAL A 36 -3.99 -0.01 -2.32
N ALA A 37 -3.58 -0.73 -3.36
CA ALA A 37 -3.61 -0.27 -4.74
C ALA A 37 -4.63 -1.07 -5.57
N SER A 38 -5.91 -0.76 -5.40
CA SER A 38 -7.01 -1.48 -6.08
C SER A 38 -7.02 -1.23 -7.58
N ARG A 39 -7.33 -2.26 -8.37
CA ARG A 39 -7.34 -2.21 -9.83
C ARG A 39 -8.66 -2.74 -10.40
N GLY A 40 -9.25 -1.98 -11.32
CA GLY A 40 -10.46 -2.41 -12.03
C GLY A 40 -10.23 -3.63 -12.94
N GLY A 41 -9.05 -3.69 -13.57
CA GLY A 41 -8.54 -4.84 -14.30
C GLY A 41 -7.37 -5.50 -13.57
N SER A 42 -6.45 -6.10 -14.32
CA SER A 42 -5.18 -6.60 -13.79
C SER A 42 -4.01 -6.07 -14.62
N TYR A 43 -2.90 -5.85 -13.94
CA TYR A 43 -1.59 -5.50 -14.53
C TYR A 43 -0.53 -6.54 -14.11
N ALA A 44 -0.97 -7.69 -13.58
CA ALA A 44 -0.10 -8.75 -13.15
C ALA A 44 0.65 -9.37 -14.35
N PRO A 45 1.79 -10.05 -14.09
CA PRO A 45 2.53 -10.75 -15.14
C PRO A 45 1.64 -11.66 -15.99
N GLY A 46 1.81 -11.58 -17.31
CA GLY A 46 1.05 -12.32 -18.32
C GLY A 46 -0.29 -11.69 -18.72
N THR A 47 -0.70 -10.57 -18.11
CA THR A 47 -1.95 -9.89 -18.50
C THR A 47 -1.74 -8.93 -19.67
N PRO A 48 -2.77 -8.67 -20.51
CA PRO A 48 -2.62 -7.77 -21.67
C PRO A 48 -2.16 -6.35 -21.34
N ARG A 49 -2.34 -5.93 -20.08
CA ARG A 49 -1.99 -4.60 -19.59
C ARG A 49 -0.75 -4.60 -18.69
N GLU A 50 -0.04 -5.70 -18.51
CA GLU A 50 1.18 -5.77 -17.68
C GLU A 50 2.17 -4.60 -17.90
N PRO A 51 2.49 -4.16 -19.14
CA PRO A 51 3.42 -3.04 -19.34
C PRO A 51 2.91 -1.68 -18.82
N LEU A 52 1.63 -1.60 -18.44
CA LEU A 52 0.96 -0.41 -17.94
C LEU A 52 0.88 -0.38 -16.41
N GLU A 53 1.69 -1.20 -15.71
CA GLU A 53 1.85 -1.09 -14.26
C GLU A 53 2.58 0.21 -13.90
N TYR A 54 1.83 1.27 -13.65
CA TYR A 54 2.38 2.55 -13.25
C TYR A 54 2.33 2.80 -11.75
N VAL A 55 1.40 2.16 -11.03
CA VAL A 55 1.09 2.51 -9.64
C VAL A 55 2.16 1.98 -8.70
N GLN A 56 2.42 0.67 -8.70
CA GLN A 56 3.43 0.06 -7.83
C GLN A 56 4.82 0.56 -8.18
N ASN A 57 5.11 0.72 -9.48
CA ASN A 57 6.41 1.20 -9.96
C ASN A 57 6.68 2.62 -9.46
N TYR A 58 5.74 3.54 -9.69
CA TYR A 58 5.88 4.92 -9.25
C TYR A 58 5.92 5.05 -7.73
N LEU A 59 5.03 4.37 -7.01
CA LEU A 59 4.97 4.44 -5.57
C LEU A 59 6.19 3.80 -4.90
N THR A 60 6.74 2.72 -5.46
CA THR A 60 8.02 2.15 -4.99
C THR A 60 9.15 3.15 -5.14
N ALA A 61 9.29 3.78 -6.31
CA ALA A 61 10.33 4.77 -6.56
C ALA A 61 10.22 5.95 -5.55
N ILE A 62 9.02 6.47 -5.32
CA ILE A 62 8.86 7.62 -4.42
C ILE A 62 8.94 7.23 -2.93
N LEU A 63 8.24 6.18 -2.52
CA LEU A 63 8.09 5.84 -1.10
C LEU A 63 9.28 5.04 -0.60
N SER A 64 9.70 4.01 -1.33
CA SER A 64 10.82 3.16 -0.93
C SER A 64 12.15 3.80 -1.27
N GLU A 65 12.41 4.06 -2.55
CA GLU A 65 13.75 4.48 -2.98
C GLU A 65 14.07 5.92 -2.56
N MET A 66 13.13 6.86 -2.72
CA MET A 66 13.38 8.25 -2.37
C MET A 66 13.20 8.57 -0.88
N LEU A 67 12.19 8.02 -0.21
CA LEU A 67 11.88 8.34 1.20
C LEU A 67 12.43 7.30 2.20
N GLY A 68 12.97 6.18 1.72
CA GLY A 68 13.53 5.13 2.55
C GLY A 68 12.48 4.34 3.35
N LEU A 69 11.21 4.38 2.96
CA LEU A 69 10.13 3.66 3.65
C LEU A 69 10.22 2.16 3.36
N GLU A 70 9.78 1.33 4.31
CA GLU A 70 9.57 -0.10 4.07
C GLU A 70 8.16 -0.28 3.49
N VAL A 71 8.07 -0.38 2.15
CA VAL A 71 6.79 -0.36 1.44
C VAL A 71 6.33 -1.76 1.08
N ASP A 72 5.09 -2.08 1.44
CA ASP A 72 4.36 -3.27 1.02
C ASP A 72 3.08 -2.88 0.26
N PHE A 73 2.61 -3.76 -0.63
CA PHE A 73 1.37 -3.56 -1.38
C PHE A 73 0.34 -4.64 -1.10
N ILE A 74 -0.92 -4.23 -1.06
CA ILE A 74 -2.10 -5.08 -1.15
C ILE A 74 -2.84 -4.68 -2.41
N VAL A 75 -3.02 -5.64 -3.31
CA VAL A 75 -3.48 -5.37 -4.68
C VAL A 75 -4.72 -6.20 -4.99
N PRO A 76 -5.93 -5.73 -4.59
CA PRO A 76 -7.15 -6.33 -5.08
C PRO A 76 -7.32 -5.98 -6.57
N GLU A 77 -7.50 -7.01 -7.40
CA GLU A 77 -7.61 -6.91 -8.86
C GLU A 77 -9.01 -7.24 -9.34
N LEU A 78 -9.29 -6.89 -10.60
CA LEU A 78 -10.54 -7.19 -11.28
C LEU A 78 -11.77 -6.60 -10.56
N THR A 79 -11.61 -5.48 -9.86
CA THR A 79 -12.70 -4.90 -9.04
C THR A 79 -13.87 -4.38 -9.88
N MET A 80 -13.71 -4.23 -11.19
CA MET A 80 -14.80 -3.89 -12.11
C MET A 80 -15.62 -5.09 -12.58
N ALA A 81 -15.14 -6.33 -12.40
CA ALA A 81 -15.81 -7.52 -12.94
C ALA A 81 -17.29 -7.65 -12.51
N PRO A 82 -17.67 -7.38 -11.24
CA PRO A 82 -19.08 -7.45 -10.83
C PRO A 82 -19.99 -6.37 -11.43
N HIS A 83 -19.41 -5.30 -12.00
CA HIS A 83 -20.13 -4.13 -12.48
C HIS A 83 -20.10 -3.98 -14.00
N ASN A 84 -19.34 -4.84 -14.71
CA ASN A 84 -19.22 -4.83 -16.15
C ASN A 84 -19.62 -6.19 -16.72
N PRO A 85 -20.78 -6.31 -17.42
CA PRO A 85 -21.24 -7.57 -17.99
C PRO A 85 -20.21 -8.27 -18.89
N ALA A 86 -19.36 -7.50 -19.59
CA ALA A 86 -18.30 -8.03 -20.44
C ALA A 86 -17.16 -8.72 -19.66
N MET A 87 -17.15 -8.61 -18.34
CA MET A 87 -16.17 -9.21 -17.43
C MET A 87 -16.80 -10.25 -16.50
N SER A 88 -18.04 -10.68 -16.76
CA SER A 88 -18.80 -11.58 -15.88
C SER A 88 -18.07 -12.90 -15.58
N GLU A 89 -17.33 -13.45 -16.55
CA GLU A 89 -16.53 -14.66 -16.38
C GLU A 89 -15.36 -14.49 -15.38
N LEU A 90 -14.99 -13.25 -15.05
CA LEU A 90 -13.90 -12.91 -14.14
C LEU A 90 -14.36 -12.65 -12.71
N ILE A 91 -15.67 -12.73 -12.42
CA ILE A 91 -16.22 -12.40 -11.10
C ILE A 91 -15.60 -13.30 -10.01
N LEU A 92 -15.49 -14.60 -10.25
CA LEU A 92 -14.88 -15.52 -9.26
C LEU A 92 -13.41 -15.18 -8.97
N LEU A 93 -12.66 -14.74 -9.97
CA LEU A 93 -11.28 -14.28 -9.78
C LEU A 93 -11.23 -12.96 -8.99
N SER A 94 -12.18 -12.05 -9.23
CA SER A 94 -12.35 -10.82 -8.45
C SER A 94 -12.65 -11.12 -6.98
N GLU A 95 -13.56 -12.05 -6.71
CA GLU A 95 -13.91 -12.47 -5.35
C GLU A 95 -12.72 -13.12 -4.62
N ALA A 96 -11.99 -14.01 -5.30
CA ALA A 96 -10.78 -14.61 -4.76
C ALA A 96 -9.70 -13.56 -4.47
N SER A 97 -9.49 -12.61 -5.39
CA SER A 97 -8.56 -11.49 -5.20
C SER A 97 -8.95 -10.61 -4.01
N ARG A 98 -10.25 -10.31 -3.87
CA ARG A 98 -10.80 -9.56 -2.73
C ARG A 98 -10.59 -10.30 -1.41
N ALA A 99 -10.88 -11.60 -1.35
CA ALA A 99 -10.68 -12.40 -0.15
C ALA A 99 -9.20 -12.40 0.27
N LYS A 100 -8.30 -12.64 -0.68
CA LYS A 100 -6.86 -12.58 -0.43
C LYS A 100 -6.42 -11.20 0.08
N ALA A 101 -6.91 -10.11 -0.52
CA ALA A 101 -6.57 -8.76 -0.10
C ALA A 101 -6.99 -8.47 1.36
N LEU A 102 -8.12 -9.01 1.81
CA LEU A 102 -8.57 -8.90 3.20
C LEU A 102 -7.67 -9.71 4.14
N ASP A 103 -7.30 -10.93 3.77
CA ASP A 103 -6.38 -11.76 4.55
C ASP A 103 -5.00 -11.10 4.67
N ASP A 104 -4.47 -10.59 3.55
CA ASP A 104 -3.21 -9.85 3.53
C ASP A 104 -3.28 -8.61 4.44
N ALA A 105 -4.39 -7.88 4.45
CA ALA A 105 -4.60 -6.72 5.32
C ALA A 105 -4.58 -7.12 6.80
N VAL A 106 -5.22 -8.23 7.17
CA VAL A 106 -5.19 -8.75 8.54
C VAL A 106 -3.77 -9.12 8.95
N VAL A 107 -3.03 -9.82 8.08
CA VAL A 107 -1.63 -10.21 8.35
C VAL A 107 -0.73 -8.99 8.52
N LYS A 108 -0.80 -8.02 7.61
CA LYS A 108 0.00 -6.79 7.67
C LYS A 108 -0.34 -5.94 8.90
N ALA A 109 -1.62 -5.82 9.25
CA ALA A 109 -2.05 -5.11 10.46
C ALA A 109 -1.50 -5.77 11.74
N LYS A 110 -1.54 -7.11 11.83
CA LYS A 110 -0.96 -7.85 12.97
C LYS A 110 0.56 -7.65 13.07
N SER A 111 1.26 -7.73 11.95
CA SER A 111 2.71 -7.48 11.89
C SER A 111 3.06 -6.06 12.34
N LEU A 112 2.33 -5.06 11.83
CA LEU A 112 2.51 -3.67 12.24
C LEU A 112 2.25 -3.47 13.74
N ALA A 113 1.16 -4.03 14.26
CA ALA A 113 0.83 -3.94 15.68
C ALA A 113 1.92 -4.57 16.57
N ALA A 114 2.47 -5.71 16.17
CA ALA A 114 3.57 -6.36 16.88
C ALA A 114 4.84 -5.48 16.88
N ARG A 115 5.17 -4.84 15.75
CA ARG A 115 6.33 -3.94 15.66
C ARG A 115 6.19 -2.69 16.51
N LEU A 116 4.97 -2.15 16.61
CA LEU A 116 4.69 -0.95 17.41
C LEU A 116 4.63 -1.22 18.92
N ALA A 117 4.46 -2.49 19.32
CA ALA A 117 4.42 -2.90 20.73
C ALA A 117 5.79 -3.32 21.29
N ALA A 118 6.79 -3.51 20.43
CA ALA A 118 8.18 -3.80 20.79
C ALA A 118 8.94 -2.52 21.16
#